data_AF-A0A6J1RC86-F1
#
_entry.id   AF-A0A6J1RC86-F1
#
_cell.length_a   1.000
_cell.length_b   1.000
_cell.length_c   1.000
_cell.angle_alpha   90.00
_cell.angle_beta   90.00
_cell.angle_gamma   90.00
#
_symmetry.space_group_name_H-M   'P 1'
#
loop_
_entity.id
_entity.type
_entity.pdbx_description
1 polymer ?
#
loop_
_entity_poly.entity_id
_entity_poly.type
_entity_poly.pdbx_seq_one_letter_code
_entity_poly.pdbx_strand_id
1 'polypeptide(L)'
;MLVFDMDTESSGYKDFVWAVELHRLGLELIGLWPIADDVSKKNAWSNIRVCFIFITVIVVSGVPLVWALIRVWGDTVLMVDNLRITLPLIVVSFKFVIIRWKRRVLLSIVNAMAEDWIALKLSKERDVMLKNARFARLLIISGYVLMTSAFIMLIIFPCFGIKIRHITNLTDRNKPLPLQTYYFYDTDKSPQFELTFLVQAITISIGAIIYTSVDAFLGLVIFHICGQLENFRHRLVNLVLCKNFNRALNNSIMYHLRLI
;
A
#
# COMPACT_ATOMS: atom_id res chain seq x y z
N MET A 1 -12.04 -6.65 -20.37
CA MET A 1 -13.50 -6.47 -20.24
C MET A 1 -14.09 -7.76 -19.68
N LEU A 2 -13.82 -8.08 -18.40
CA LEU A 2 -14.33 -9.32 -17.75
C LEU A 2 -14.60 -9.17 -16.24
N VAL A 3 -14.14 -8.11 -15.57
CA VAL A 3 -14.25 -8.01 -14.10
C VAL A 3 -15.64 -7.57 -13.61
N PHE A 4 -16.51 -7.07 -14.49
CA PHE A 4 -17.80 -6.50 -14.09
C PHE A 4 -19.06 -7.18 -14.65
N ASP A 5 -18.92 -8.23 -15.47
CA ASP A 5 -20.05 -8.86 -16.18
C ASP A 5 -20.11 -10.40 -16.05
N MET A 6 -19.41 -10.97 -15.06
CA MET A 6 -19.45 -12.42 -14.79
C MET A 6 -20.30 -12.73 -13.55
N ASP A 7 -21.12 -13.77 -13.64
CA ASP A 7 -22.04 -14.26 -12.61
C ASP A 7 -21.44 -14.18 -11.21
N THR A 8 -22.03 -13.30 -10.40
CA THR A 8 -21.72 -13.06 -8.98
C THR A 8 -21.95 -14.31 -8.09
N GLU A 9 -22.41 -15.42 -8.66
CA GLU A 9 -22.72 -16.67 -7.97
C GLU A 9 -21.57 -17.67 -7.87
N SER A 10 -20.50 -17.57 -8.69
CA SER A 10 -19.42 -18.56 -8.61
C SER A 10 -18.64 -18.45 -7.29
N SER A 11 -18.42 -19.59 -6.61
CA SER A 11 -17.73 -19.60 -5.32
C SER A 11 -16.29 -19.08 -5.41
N GLY A 12 -15.64 -19.23 -6.56
CA GLY A 12 -14.28 -18.73 -6.81
C GLY A 12 -14.23 -17.19 -6.87
N TYR A 13 -15.23 -16.55 -7.46
CA TYR A 13 -15.30 -15.08 -7.50
C TYR A 13 -15.51 -14.48 -6.09
N LYS A 14 -16.36 -15.10 -5.27
CA LYS A 14 -16.58 -14.67 -3.87
C LYS A 14 -15.27 -14.74 -3.06
N ASP A 15 -14.50 -15.82 -3.22
CA ASP A 15 -13.21 -15.97 -2.55
C ASP A 15 -12.18 -14.94 -3.03
N PHE A 16 -12.16 -14.63 -4.33
CA PHE A 16 -11.29 -13.59 -4.89
C PHE A 16 -11.59 -12.21 -4.30
N VAL A 17 -12.86 -11.81 -4.32
CA VAL A 17 -13.30 -10.55 -3.73
C VAL A 17 -12.89 -10.50 -2.27
N TRP A 18 -13.16 -11.57 -1.51
CA TRP A 18 -12.73 -11.68 -0.13
C TRP A 18 -11.21 -11.60 0.03
N ALA A 19 -10.39 -12.22 -0.82
CA ALA A 19 -8.93 -12.15 -0.70
C ALA A 19 -8.39 -10.72 -0.91
N VAL A 20 -8.98 -9.97 -1.85
CA VAL A 20 -8.48 -8.67 -2.32
C VAL A 20 -9.07 -7.48 -1.55
N GLU A 21 -10.27 -7.59 -1.00
CA GLU A 21 -11.07 -6.49 -0.45
C GLU A 21 -10.31 -5.52 0.48
N LEU A 22 -9.58 -6.03 1.48
CA LEU A 22 -8.85 -5.18 2.44
C LEU A 22 -7.71 -4.40 1.79
N HIS A 23 -7.03 -5.03 0.81
CA HIS A 23 -5.94 -4.44 0.04
C HIS A 23 -6.47 -3.39 -0.93
N ARG A 24 -7.63 -3.67 -1.53
CA ARG A 24 -8.36 -2.76 -2.41
C ARG A 24 -8.80 -1.50 -1.68
N LEU A 25 -9.37 -1.62 -0.49
CA LEU A 25 -9.88 -0.47 0.28
C LEU A 25 -8.81 0.61 0.49
N GLY A 26 -7.60 0.21 0.89
CA GLY A 26 -6.49 1.13 1.10
C GLY A 26 -6.03 1.84 -0.17
N LEU A 27 -5.88 1.09 -1.27
CA LEU A 27 -5.51 1.64 -2.58
C LEU A 27 -6.62 2.51 -3.19
N GLU A 28 -7.90 2.19 -2.96
CA GLU A 28 -9.04 2.99 -3.42
C GLU A 28 -9.13 4.33 -2.72
N LEU A 29 -8.84 4.37 -1.42
CA LEU A 29 -8.86 5.59 -0.61
C LEU A 29 -7.88 6.65 -1.19
N ILE A 30 -6.67 6.20 -1.55
CA ILE A 30 -5.61 7.06 -2.12
C ILE A 30 -5.69 7.21 -3.66
N GLY A 31 -6.65 6.54 -4.31
CA GLY A 31 -6.85 6.62 -5.76
C GLY A 31 -5.85 5.86 -6.62
N LEU A 32 -5.14 4.89 -6.04
CA LEU A 32 -4.20 4.03 -6.75
C LEU A 32 -4.82 2.72 -7.25
N TRP A 33 -6.03 2.37 -6.79
CA TRP A 33 -6.70 1.14 -7.23
C TRP A 33 -6.92 1.15 -8.76
N PRO A 34 -6.51 0.08 -9.48
CA PRO A 34 -6.68 0.00 -10.92
C PRO A 34 -8.15 -0.22 -11.29
N ILE A 35 -8.83 0.84 -11.73
CA ILE A 35 -10.16 0.75 -12.34
C ILE A 35 -10.00 0.52 -13.85
N ALA A 36 -10.82 -0.35 -14.45
CA ALA A 36 -10.86 -0.51 -15.91
C ALA A 36 -11.24 0.81 -16.59
N ASP A 37 -10.65 1.09 -17.75
CA ASP A 37 -10.69 2.40 -18.42
C ASP A 37 -12.06 2.83 -18.99
N ASP A 38 -13.12 2.08 -18.71
CA ASP A 38 -14.44 2.22 -19.34
C ASP A 38 -15.32 3.34 -18.75
N VAL A 39 -14.88 4.02 -17.69
CA VAL A 39 -15.66 5.10 -17.05
C VAL A 39 -14.87 6.41 -17.02
N SER A 40 -14.95 7.15 -18.13
CA SER A 40 -14.22 8.41 -18.36
C SER A 40 -14.29 9.41 -17.20
N LYS A 41 -15.47 9.57 -16.57
CA LYS A 41 -15.66 10.44 -15.39
C LYS A 41 -14.93 9.94 -14.13
N LYS A 42 -14.97 8.63 -13.83
CA LYS A 42 -14.28 8.06 -12.65
C LYS A 42 -12.76 8.20 -12.77
N ASN A 43 -12.24 8.11 -14.00
CA ASN A 43 -10.83 8.29 -14.28
C ASN A 43 -10.35 9.74 -14.03
N ALA A 44 -11.13 10.76 -14.41
CA ALA A 44 -10.79 12.16 -14.14
C ALA A 44 -10.72 12.48 -12.63
N TRP A 45 -11.72 12.07 -11.85
CA TRP A 45 -11.74 12.27 -10.40
C TRP A 45 -10.57 11.59 -9.69
N SER A 46 -10.23 10.36 -10.11
CA SER A 46 -9.07 9.65 -9.56
C SER A 46 -7.76 10.40 -9.86
N ASN A 47 -7.61 10.94 -11.08
CA ASN A 47 -6.42 11.72 -11.46
C ASN A 47 -6.28 12.99 -10.62
N ILE A 48 -7.37 13.75 -10.43
CA ILE A 48 -7.38 14.97 -9.61
C ILE A 48 -7.00 14.63 -8.17
N ARG A 49 -7.60 13.58 -7.59
CA ARG A 49 -7.29 13.12 -6.23
C ARG A 49 -5.82 12.75 -6.05
N VAL A 50 -5.26 11.99 -6.99
CA VAL A 50 -3.84 11.60 -6.97
C VAL A 50 -2.92 12.82 -7.06
N CYS A 51 -3.22 13.78 -7.94
CA CYS A 51 -2.44 15.01 -8.06
C CYS A 51 -2.52 15.85 -6.79
N PHE A 52 -3.71 16.01 -6.22
CA PHE A 52 -3.92 16.76 -4.98
C PHE A 52 -3.15 16.14 -3.81
N ILE A 53 -3.21 14.81 -3.65
CA ILE A 53 -2.44 14.09 -2.62
C ILE A 53 -0.95 14.32 -2.82
N PHE A 54 -0.44 14.15 -4.05
CA PHE A 54 0.99 14.30 -4.33
C PHE A 54 1.50 15.71 -4.04
N ILE A 55 0.78 16.74 -4.51
CA ILE A 55 1.13 18.15 -4.26
C ILE A 55 1.11 18.44 -2.76
N THR A 56 0.07 17.99 -2.05
CA THR A 56 -0.05 18.19 -0.61
C THR A 56 1.13 17.59 0.15
N VAL A 57 1.49 16.33 -0.15
CA VAL A 57 2.63 15.64 0.50
C VAL A 57 3.96 16.39 0.25
N ILE A 58 4.21 16.83 -0.99
CA ILE A 58 5.44 17.55 -1.33
C ILE A 58 5.49 18.93 -0.67
N VAL A 59 4.41 19.69 -0.69
CA VAL A 59 4.38 21.06 -0.15
C VAL A 59 4.37 21.06 1.38
N VAL A 60 3.57 20.20 2.01
CA VAL A 60 3.41 20.19 3.47
C VAL A 60 4.58 19.53 4.19
N SER A 61 5.19 18.50 3.58
CA SER A 61 6.25 17.72 4.24
C SER A 61 7.57 17.74 3.47
N GLY A 62 7.55 17.57 2.14
CA GLY A 62 8.77 17.48 1.33
C GLY A 62 9.65 18.73 1.39
N VAL A 63 9.09 19.88 0.99
CA VAL A 63 9.82 21.16 0.98
C VAL A 63 10.31 21.56 2.39
N PRO A 64 9.46 21.51 3.45
CA PRO A 64 9.90 21.78 4.83
C PRO A 64 11.03 20.87 5.34
N LEU A 65 11.03 19.59 4.97
CA LEU A 65 12.06 18.63 5.38
C LEU A 65 13.39 18.87 4.68
N VAL A 66 13.37 19.12 3.37
CA VAL A 66 14.57 19.45 2.59
C VAL A 66 15.19 20.74 3.11
N TRP A 67 14.36 21.77 3.38
CA TRP A 67 14.86 23.02 3.93
C TRP A 67 15.44 22.84 5.34
N ALA A 68 14.77 22.06 6.19
CA ALA A 68 15.30 21.74 7.51
C ALA A 68 16.65 21.02 7.43
N LEU A 69 16.84 20.10 6.47
CA LEU A 69 18.10 19.40 6.24
C LEU A 69 19.23 20.37 5.84
N ILE A 70 18.93 21.34 4.99
CA ILE A 70 19.90 22.38 4.59
C ILE A 70 20.29 23.26 5.80
N ARG A 71 19.32 23.60 6.66
CA ARG A 71 19.56 24.43 7.86
C ARG A 71 20.46 23.75 8.89
N VAL A 72 20.29 22.45 9.11
CA VAL A 72 21.08 21.68 10.08
C VAL A 72 22.35 21.07 9.46
N TRP A 73 22.69 21.49 8.24
CA TRP A 73 23.85 20.98 7.52
C TRP A 73 25.14 21.23 8.31
N GLY A 74 25.90 20.17 8.56
CA GLY A 74 27.13 20.21 9.36
C GLY A 74 26.96 19.66 10.79
N ASP A 75 25.73 19.57 11.31
CA ASP A 75 25.43 18.87 12.56
C ASP A 75 24.97 17.44 12.25
N THR A 76 25.85 16.46 12.44
CA THR A 76 25.58 15.07 12.08
C THR A 76 24.40 14.47 12.86
N VAL A 77 24.17 14.88 14.10
CA VAL A 77 23.09 14.34 14.94
C VAL A 77 21.74 14.84 14.43
N LEU A 78 21.62 16.16 14.22
CA LEU A 78 20.39 16.76 13.70
C LEU A 78 20.10 16.34 12.25
N MET A 79 21.13 16.16 11.43
CA MET A 79 20.99 15.62 10.07
C MET A 79 20.43 14.20 10.09
N VAL A 80 20.95 13.32 10.95
CA VAL A 80 20.44 11.94 11.08
C VAL A 80 18.98 11.96 11.54
N ASP A 81 18.62 12.82 12.49
CA ASP A 81 17.23 12.93 12.96
C ASP A 81 16.27 13.45 11.87
N ASN A 82 16.70 14.39 11.03
CA ASN A 82 15.92 14.80 9.86
C ASN A 82 15.78 13.66 8.84
N LEU A 83 16.89 12.99 8.50
CA LEU A 83 16.93 11.93 7.49
C LEU A 83 16.06 10.72 7.85
N ARG A 84 15.90 10.41 9.14
CA ARG A 84 14.96 9.40 9.63
C ARG A 84 13.52 9.62 9.15
N ILE A 85 13.13 10.86 8.88
CA ILE A 85 11.80 11.22 8.38
C ILE A 85 11.82 11.44 6.87
N THR A 86 12.86 12.11 6.36
CA THR A 86 12.99 12.45 4.94
C THR A 86 13.09 11.21 4.06
N LEU A 87 13.82 10.17 4.49
CA LEU A 87 13.97 8.93 3.72
C LEU A 87 12.63 8.18 3.54
N PRO A 88 11.84 7.89 4.60
CA PRO A 88 10.50 7.32 4.43
C PRO A 88 9.59 8.14 3.50
N LEU A 89 9.63 9.47 3.60
CA LEU A 89 8.82 10.34 2.73
C LEU A 89 9.21 10.20 1.25
N ILE A 90 10.51 10.14 0.96
CA ILE A 90 11.03 9.90 -0.39
C ILE A 90 10.54 8.53 -0.90
N VAL A 91 10.65 7.47 -0.09
CA VAL A 91 10.20 6.12 -0.43
C VAL A 91 8.68 6.11 -0.72
N VAL A 92 7.86 6.74 0.11
CA VAL A 92 6.41 6.87 -0.09
C VAL A 92 6.11 7.57 -1.42
N SER A 93 6.81 8.68 -1.70
CA SER A 93 6.62 9.46 -2.92
C SER A 93 6.98 8.64 -4.17
N PHE A 94 8.10 7.91 -4.15
CA PHE A 94 8.48 7.02 -5.24
C PHE A 94 7.48 5.88 -5.42
N LYS A 95 7.07 5.19 -4.35
CA LYS A 95 6.04 4.13 -4.41
C LYS A 95 4.75 4.65 -5.03
N PHE A 96 4.29 5.82 -4.61
CA PHE A 96 3.07 6.45 -5.12
C PHE A 96 3.15 6.71 -6.63
N VAL A 97 4.24 7.32 -7.10
CA VAL A 97 4.47 7.61 -8.52
C VAL A 97 4.59 6.32 -9.35
N ILE A 98 5.37 5.35 -8.88
CA ILE A 98 5.60 4.08 -9.57
C ILE A 98 4.29 3.30 -9.74
N ILE A 99 3.51 3.15 -8.68
CA ILE A 99 2.23 2.43 -8.73
C ILE A 99 1.25 3.14 -9.65
N ARG A 100 1.21 4.48 -9.61
CA ARG A 100 0.35 5.25 -10.51
C ARG A 100 0.77 5.11 -11.97
N TRP A 101 2.07 5.11 -12.27
CA TRP A 101 2.59 4.91 -13.62
C TRP A 101 2.29 3.48 -14.11
N LYS A 102 2.56 2.48 -13.27
CA LYS A 102 2.35 1.06 -13.59
C LYS A 102 0.91 0.58 -13.39
N ARG A 103 -0.08 1.49 -13.30
CA ARG A 103 -1.50 1.15 -13.08
C ARG A 103 -2.04 0.09 -14.07
N ARG A 104 -1.63 0.12 -15.34
CA ARG A 104 -2.04 -0.90 -16.33
C ARG A 104 -1.49 -2.29 -16.01
N VAL A 105 -0.26 -2.35 -15.50
CA VAL A 105 0.35 -3.61 -15.04
C VAL A 105 -0.39 -4.12 -13.80
N LEU A 106 -0.70 -3.24 -12.84
CA LEU A 106 -1.51 -3.61 -11.68
C LEU A 106 -2.87 -4.16 -12.08
N LEU A 107 -3.56 -3.52 -13.04
CA LEU A 107 -4.82 -4.02 -13.57
C LEU A 107 -4.67 -5.43 -14.16
N SER A 108 -3.61 -5.65 -14.94
CA SER A 108 -3.31 -6.96 -15.51
C SER A 108 -3.08 -8.02 -14.44
N ILE A 109 -2.33 -7.69 -13.37
CA ILE A 109 -2.08 -8.60 -12.25
C ILE A 109 -3.40 -8.95 -11.53
N VAL A 110 -4.23 -7.96 -11.22
CA VAL A 110 -5.52 -8.18 -10.55
C VAL A 110 -6.44 -9.05 -11.42
N ASN A 111 -6.46 -8.83 -12.74
CA ASN A 111 -7.23 -9.64 -13.67
C ASN A 111 -6.71 -11.08 -13.73
N ALA A 112 -5.39 -11.28 -13.83
CA ALA A 112 -4.77 -12.61 -13.82
C ALA A 112 -5.09 -13.36 -12.52
N MET A 113 -5.02 -12.68 -11.38
CA MET A 113 -5.47 -13.25 -10.11
C MET A 113 -6.95 -13.64 -10.16
N ALA A 114 -7.83 -12.76 -10.66
CA ALA A 114 -9.26 -13.06 -10.76
C ALA A 114 -9.53 -14.31 -11.63
N GLU A 115 -8.86 -14.41 -12.79
CA GLU A 115 -8.91 -15.58 -13.66
C GLU A 115 -8.46 -16.84 -12.93
N ASP A 116 -7.32 -16.76 -12.23
CA ASP A 116 -6.81 -17.86 -11.41
C ASP A 116 -7.85 -18.28 -10.38
N TRP A 117 -8.51 -17.35 -9.68
CA TRP A 117 -9.50 -17.68 -8.65
C TRP A 117 -10.77 -18.35 -9.20
N ILE A 118 -11.22 -17.96 -10.38
CA ILE A 118 -12.44 -18.50 -11.01
C ILE A 118 -12.18 -19.81 -11.75
N ALA A 119 -10.94 -20.06 -12.19
CA ALA A 119 -10.58 -21.31 -12.87
C ALA A 119 -10.99 -22.54 -12.05
N LEU A 120 -11.44 -23.60 -12.74
CA LEU A 120 -11.82 -24.87 -12.13
C LEU A 120 -10.61 -25.49 -11.41
N LYS A 121 -10.80 -25.85 -10.14
CA LYS A 121 -9.74 -26.43 -9.28
C LYS A 121 -10.27 -27.55 -8.40
N LEU A 122 -9.35 -28.40 -7.95
CA LEU A 122 -9.60 -29.31 -6.84
C LEU A 122 -9.81 -28.54 -5.54
N SER A 123 -10.62 -29.07 -4.61
CA SER A 123 -10.84 -28.46 -3.29
C SER A 123 -9.52 -28.15 -2.56
N LYS A 124 -8.57 -29.09 -2.61
CA LYS A 124 -7.24 -28.93 -2.01
C LYS A 124 -6.45 -27.75 -2.59
N GLU A 125 -6.58 -27.47 -3.88
CA GLU A 125 -5.87 -26.35 -4.53
C GLU A 125 -6.48 -25.01 -4.13
N ARG A 126 -7.81 -24.97 -4.00
CA ARG A 126 -8.54 -23.82 -3.48
C ARG A 126 -8.16 -23.53 -2.03
N ASP A 127 -8.04 -24.56 -1.19
CA ASP A 127 -7.65 -24.41 0.22
C ASP A 127 -6.24 -23.83 0.38
N VAL A 128 -5.30 -24.22 -0.47
CA VAL A 128 -3.94 -23.64 -0.52
C VAL A 128 -3.99 -22.14 -0.85
N MET A 129 -4.79 -21.74 -1.85
CA MET A 129 -4.95 -20.32 -2.18
C MET A 129 -5.60 -19.54 -1.03
N LEU A 130 -6.65 -20.08 -0.42
CA LEU A 130 -7.32 -19.48 0.74
C LEU A 130 -6.39 -19.33 1.94
N LYS A 131 -5.54 -20.33 2.22
CA LYS A 131 -4.53 -20.27 3.28
C LYS A 131 -3.57 -19.10 3.05
N ASN A 132 -3.03 -18.95 1.84
CA ASN A 132 -2.12 -17.85 1.51
C ASN A 132 -2.81 -16.48 1.57
N ALA A 133 -4.06 -16.39 1.09
CA ALA A 133 -4.87 -15.17 1.19
C ALA A 133 -5.16 -14.77 2.65
N ARG A 134 -5.41 -15.74 3.54
CA ARG A 134 -5.55 -15.49 5.00
C ARG A 134 -4.29 -14.89 5.59
N PHE A 135 -3.11 -15.41 5.24
CA PHE A 135 -1.84 -14.84 5.70
C PHE A 135 -1.64 -13.41 5.20
N ALA A 136 -1.88 -13.13 3.92
CA ALA A 136 -1.82 -11.77 3.39
C ALA A 136 -2.80 -10.82 4.11
N ARG A 137 -4.04 -11.28 4.36
CA ARG A 137 -5.04 -10.51 5.13
C ARG A 137 -4.61 -10.26 6.57
N LEU A 138 -4.00 -11.25 7.24
CA LEU A 138 -3.49 -11.07 8.60
C LEU A 138 -2.41 -9.97 8.63
N LEU A 139 -1.48 -9.99 7.67
CA LEU A 139 -0.41 -8.99 7.59
C LEU A 139 -0.96 -7.56 7.41
N ILE A 140 -1.92 -7.36 6.52
CA ILE A 140 -2.51 -6.02 6.34
C ILE A 140 -3.32 -5.56 7.56
N ILE A 141 -4.05 -6.47 8.22
CA ILE A 141 -4.78 -6.16 9.46
C ILE A 141 -3.78 -5.74 10.55
N SER A 142 -2.71 -6.50 10.75
CA SER A 142 -1.64 -6.14 11.68
C SER A 142 -1.00 -4.79 11.32
N GLY A 143 -0.78 -4.53 10.03
CA GLY A 143 -0.30 -3.24 9.54
C GLY A 143 -1.21 -2.07 9.90
N TYR A 144 -2.54 -2.21 9.71
CA TYR A 144 -3.51 -1.17 10.09
C TYR A 144 -3.61 -0.97 11.60
N VAL A 145 -3.50 -2.03 12.40
CA VAL A 145 -3.44 -1.92 13.87
C VAL A 145 -2.20 -1.14 14.31
N LEU A 146 -1.02 -1.49 13.79
CA LEU A 146 0.22 -0.79 14.09
C LEU A 146 0.17 0.68 13.66
N MET A 147 -0.32 0.95 12.44
CA MET A 147 -0.50 2.31 11.93
C MET A 147 -1.44 3.13 12.84
N THR A 148 -2.56 2.55 13.26
CA THR A 148 -3.54 3.23 14.13
C THR A 148 -2.94 3.51 15.51
N SER A 149 -2.22 2.55 16.09
CA SER A 149 -1.52 2.76 17.37
C SER A 149 -0.46 3.87 17.28
N ALA A 150 0.31 3.90 16.20
CA ALA A 150 1.30 4.95 15.96
C ALA A 150 0.64 6.33 15.79
N PHE A 151 -0.50 6.40 15.09
CA PHE A 151 -1.27 7.64 14.95
C PHE A 151 -1.79 8.14 16.30
N ILE A 152 -2.36 7.27 17.13
CA ILE A 152 -2.83 7.63 18.48
C ILE A 152 -1.67 8.18 19.32
N MET A 153 -0.54 7.49 19.31
CA MET A 153 0.65 7.91 20.07
C MET A 153 1.22 9.24 19.56
N LEU A 154 1.37 9.41 18.26
CA LEU A 154 2.06 10.58 17.69
C LEU A 154 1.17 11.83 17.56
N ILE A 155 -0.15 11.66 17.44
CA ILE A 155 -1.07 12.75 17.15
C ILE A 155 -2.03 12.99 18.32
N ILE A 156 -2.68 11.95 18.83
CA ILE A 156 -3.76 12.12 19.82
C ILE A 156 -3.21 12.45 21.21
N PHE A 157 -2.22 11.69 21.70
CA PHE A 157 -1.66 11.91 23.04
C PHE A 157 -1.01 13.30 23.24
N PRO A 158 -0.27 13.86 22.26
CA PRO A 158 0.22 15.24 22.34
C PRO A 158 -0.90 16.29 22.48
N CYS A 159 -2.08 16.07 21.90
CA CYS A 159 -3.24 16.96 22.09
C CYS A 159 -3.74 16.98 23.54
N PHE A 160 -3.45 15.94 24.33
CA PHE A 160 -3.73 15.86 25.77
C PHE A 160 -2.53 16.27 26.64
N GLY A 161 -1.48 16.86 26.05
CA GLY A 161 -0.28 17.29 26.77
C GLY A 161 0.69 16.17 27.12
N ILE A 162 0.47 14.93 26.65
CA ILE A 162 1.36 13.79 26.87
C ILE A 162 2.49 13.84 25.83
N LYS A 163 3.70 14.15 26.29
CA LYS A 163 4.89 14.21 25.43
C LYS A 163 5.48 12.81 25.24
N ILE A 164 5.24 12.20 24.07
CA ILE A 164 5.82 10.88 23.75
C ILE A 164 7.14 11.01 22.99
N ARG A 165 7.30 12.04 22.16
CA ARG A 165 8.50 12.23 21.35
C ARG A 165 9.52 13.09 22.07
N HIS A 166 10.80 12.73 21.97
CA HIS A 166 11.91 13.59 22.37
C HIS A 166 11.91 14.86 21.50
N ILE A 167 11.82 16.03 22.14
CA ILE A 167 11.92 17.31 21.44
C ILE A 167 13.36 17.45 20.96
N THR A 168 13.56 17.54 19.65
CA THR A 168 14.87 17.84 19.06
C THR A 168 15.03 19.35 18.90
N ASN A 169 16.26 19.87 18.96
CA ASN A 169 16.56 21.28 18.67
C ASN A 169 16.52 21.59 17.15
N LEU A 170 15.75 20.81 16.39
CA LEU A 170 15.68 20.92 14.94
C LEU A 170 14.85 22.14 14.52
N THR A 171 13.96 22.59 15.39
CA THR A 171 13.16 23.81 15.24
C THR A 171 13.34 24.67 16.48
N ASP A 172 13.69 25.95 16.32
CA ASP A 172 13.74 26.97 17.39
C ASP A 172 12.33 27.36 17.91
N ARG A 173 11.41 26.39 17.99
CA ARG A 173 9.97 26.58 18.23
C ARG A 173 9.57 25.98 19.58
N ASN A 174 8.70 26.68 20.30
CA ASN A 174 8.27 26.31 21.65
C ASN A 174 7.17 25.24 21.65
N LYS A 175 6.35 25.16 20.58
CA LYS A 175 5.29 24.15 20.47
C LYS A 175 5.72 23.00 19.54
N PRO A 176 5.71 21.74 20.02
CA PRO A 176 6.14 20.61 19.19
C PRO A 176 5.07 20.22 18.17
N LEU A 177 5.42 20.29 16.88
CA LEU A 177 4.63 19.73 15.78
C LEU A 177 4.90 18.22 15.60
N PRO A 178 3.96 17.44 15.03
CA PRO A 178 4.14 16.01 14.77
C PRO A 178 5.42 15.69 13.97
N LEU A 179 5.69 16.50 12.93
CA LEU A 179 6.95 16.53 12.21
C LEU A 179 7.68 17.83 12.58
N GLN A 180 8.86 17.69 13.17
CA GLN A 180 9.77 18.82 13.32
C GLN A 180 10.38 19.14 11.95
N THR A 181 9.80 20.12 11.29
CA THR A 181 10.19 20.60 9.96
C THR A 181 10.20 22.11 9.95
N TYR A 182 10.89 22.71 8.98
CA TYR A 182 10.97 24.16 8.89
C TYR A 182 9.81 24.74 8.08
N TYR A 183 9.07 25.68 8.69
CA TYR A 183 8.11 26.53 7.99
C TYR A 183 8.61 27.97 7.95
N PHE A 184 8.34 28.67 6.85
CA PHE A 184 8.73 30.06 6.62
C PHE A 184 7.92 31.07 7.46
N TYR A 185 6.86 30.61 8.14
CA TYR A 185 6.02 31.40 9.03
C TYR A 185 6.15 30.94 10.48
N ASP A 186 5.65 31.76 11.41
CA ASP A 186 5.63 31.43 12.84
C ASP A 186 4.49 30.45 13.17
N THR A 187 4.85 29.21 13.46
CA THR A 187 3.92 28.13 13.80
C THR A 187 3.50 28.13 15.27
N ASP A 188 4.13 28.88 16.17
CA ASP A 188 3.78 28.84 17.61
C ASP A 188 2.51 29.64 17.92
N LYS A 189 2.20 30.62 17.08
CA LYS A 189 1.02 31.48 17.18
C LYS A 189 -0.26 30.68 16.90
N SER A 190 -1.32 31.02 17.62
CA SER A 190 -2.67 30.52 17.32
C SER A 190 -3.34 31.48 16.33
N PRO A 191 -4.04 31.00 15.28
CA PRO A 191 -4.42 29.60 15.01
C PRO A 191 -3.42 28.81 14.13
N GLN A 192 -2.24 29.38 13.82
CA GLN A 192 -1.28 28.77 12.88
C GLN A 192 -0.78 27.41 13.37
N PHE A 193 -0.56 27.26 14.68
CA PHE A 193 -0.15 26.00 15.29
C PHE A 193 -1.17 24.90 15.02
N GLU A 194 -2.43 25.14 15.37
CA GLU A 194 -3.50 24.17 15.31
C GLU A 194 -3.78 23.73 13.86
N LEU A 195 -3.76 24.69 12.92
CA LEU A 195 -3.90 24.41 11.49
C LEU A 195 -2.73 23.59 10.95
N THR A 196 -1.49 23.97 11.30
CA THR A 196 -0.29 23.25 10.83
C THR A 196 -0.25 21.83 11.39
N PHE A 197 -0.60 21.67 12.68
CA PHE A 197 -0.71 20.38 13.34
C PHE A 197 -1.72 19.47 12.61
N LEU A 198 -2.92 19.99 12.33
CA LEU A 198 -3.96 19.23 11.64
C LEU A 198 -3.53 18.82 10.23
N VAL A 199 -2.94 19.75 9.46
CA VAL A 199 -2.49 19.48 8.10
C VAL A 199 -1.34 18.46 8.08
N GLN A 200 -0.41 18.52 9.04
CA GLN A 200 0.62 17.50 9.20
C GLN A 200 0.02 16.15 9.58
N ALA A 201 -0.93 16.10 10.52
CA ALA A 201 -1.58 14.85 10.92
C ALA A 201 -2.27 14.17 9.75
N ILE A 202 -3.00 14.93 8.92
CA ILE A 202 -3.63 14.42 7.69
C ILE A 202 -2.57 13.90 6.72
N THR A 203 -1.50 14.66 6.50
CA THR A 203 -0.44 14.31 5.55
C THR A 203 0.32 13.05 5.98
N ILE A 204 0.62 12.90 7.27
CA ILE A 204 1.25 11.71 7.85
C ILE A 204 0.34 10.49 7.67
N SER A 205 -0.96 10.63 7.96
CA SER A 205 -1.94 9.55 7.77
C SER A 205 -2.01 9.11 6.31
N ILE A 206 -2.09 10.05 5.37
CA ILE A 206 -2.08 9.75 3.93
C ILE A 206 -0.78 9.01 3.55
N GLY A 207 0.39 9.50 4.01
CA GLY A 207 1.67 8.85 3.75
C GLY A 207 1.75 7.43 4.30
N ALA A 208 1.25 7.20 5.51
CA ALA A 208 1.22 5.88 6.14
C ALA A 208 0.28 4.91 5.41
N ILE A 209 -0.88 5.40 4.95
CA ILE A 209 -1.81 4.61 4.12
C ILE A 209 -1.15 4.25 2.80
N ILE A 210 -0.53 5.20 2.10
CA ILE A 210 0.20 4.92 0.84
C ILE A 210 1.25 3.84 1.06
N TYR A 211 2.10 4.00 2.09
CA TYR A 211 3.15 3.04 2.40
C TYR A 211 2.58 1.64 2.63
N THR A 212 1.61 1.54 3.54
CA THR A 212 1.05 0.26 3.99
C THR A 212 0.23 -0.42 2.89
N SER A 213 -0.61 0.32 2.17
CA SER A 213 -1.47 -0.25 1.12
C SER A 213 -0.68 -0.74 -0.09
N VAL A 214 0.38 -0.03 -0.49
CA VAL A 214 1.25 -0.48 -1.59
C VAL A 214 1.98 -1.76 -1.20
N ASP A 215 2.61 -1.79 -0.02
CA ASP A 215 3.37 -2.97 0.43
C ASP A 215 2.46 -4.17 0.68
N ALA A 216 1.29 -3.95 1.29
CA ALA A 216 0.32 -5.01 1.50
C ALA A 216 -0.19 -5.58 0.17
N PHE A 217 -0.45 -4.75 -0.83
CA PHE A 217 -0.84 -5.24 -2.16
C PHE A 217 0.25 -6.08 -2.82
N LEU A 218 1.51 -5.64 -2.75
CA LEU A 218 2.64 -6.44 -3.24
C LEU A 218 2.75 -7.76 -2.48
N GLY A 219 2.57 -7.73 -1.16
CA GLY A 219 2.50 -8.94 -0.32
C GLY A 219 1.39 -9.89 -0.77
N LEU A 220 0.18 -9.39 -1.02
CA LEU A 220 -0.93 -10.18 -1.55
C LEU A 220 -0.57 -10.88 -2.85
N VAL A 221 0.05 -10.17 -3.79
CA VAL A 221 0.49 -10.74 -5.08
C VAL A 221 1.52 -11.85 -4.85
N ILE A 222 2.50 -11.62 -3.98
CA ILE A 222 3.52 -12.62 -3.63
C ILE A 222 2.86 -13.88 -3.04
N PHE A 223 1.97 -13.72 -2.05
CA PHE A 223 1.28 -14.86 -1.44
C PHE A 223 0.37 -15.60 -2.42
N HIS A 224 -0.28 -14.88 -3.35
CA HIS A 224 -1.04 -15.52 -4.43
C HIS A 224 -0.15 -16.38 -5.32
N ILE A 225 0.99 -15.85 -5.76
CA ILE A 225 1.96 -16.59 -6.58
C ILE A 225 2.52 -17.79 -5.80
N CYS A 226 2.88 -17.64 -4.53
CA CYS A 226 3.29 -18.76 -3.68
C CYS A 226 2.22 -19.87 -3.62
N GLY A 227 0.95 -19.50 -3.49
CA GLY A 227 -0.16 -20.46 -3.54
C GLY A 227 -0.28 -21.17 -4.90
N GLN A 228 -0.12 -20.44 -6.01
CA GLN A 228 -0.11 -21.04 -7.35
C GLN A 228 1.06 -22.00 -7.55
N LEU A 229 2.26 -21.64 -7.08
CA LEU A 229 3.46 -22.50 -7.15
C LEU A 229 3.30 -23.76 -6.30
N GLU A 230 2.70 -23.66 -5.12
CA GLU A 230 2.40 -24.82 -4.27
C GLU A 230 1.40 -25.78 -4.94
N ASN A 231 0.36 -25.23 -5.56
CA ASN A 231 -0.59 -26.02 -6.36
C ASN A 231 0.08 -26.68 -7.55
N PHE A 232 0.92 -25.94 -8.27
CA PHE A 232 1.68 -26.46 -9.40
C PHE A 232 2.60 -27.62 -8.98
N ARG A 233 3.31 -27.49 -7.85
CA ARG A 233 4.11 -28.57 -7.26
C ARG A 233 3.26 -29.80 -6.96
N HIS A 234 2.07 -29.65 -6.39
CA HIS A 234 1.17 -30.78 -6.11
C HIS A 234 0.71 -31.47 -7.39
N ARG A 235 0.39 -30.71 -8.45
CA ARG A 235 0.07 -31.28 -9.77
C ARG A 235 1.25 -32.09 -10.31
N LEU A 236 2.47 -31.54 -10.26
CA LEU A 236 3.70 -32.21 -10.73
C LEU A 236 3.98 -33.52 -9.98
N VAL A 237 3.83 -33.55 -8.65
CA VAL A 237 4.04 -34.80 -7.89
C VAL A 237 3.01 -35.85 -8.27
N ASN A 238 1.74 -35.47 -8.43
CA ASN A 238 0.68 -36.39 -8.85
C ASN A 238 0.85 -36.84 -10.32
N LEU A 239 1.50 -36.03 -11.15
CA LEU A 239 1.84 -36.33 -12.54
C LEU A 239 2.86 -37.45 -12.68
N VAL A 240 3.89 -37.49 -11.82
CA VAL A 240 4.92 -38.55 -11.81
C VAL A 240 4.29 -39.93 -11.52
N LEU A 241 3.13 -39.96 -10.86
CA LEU A 241 2.40 -41.18 -10.53
C LEU A 241 1.41 -41.61 -11.64
N CYS A 242 1.30 -40.86 -12.74
CA CYS A 242 0.28 -41.06 -13.77
C CYS A 242 0.82 -41.81 -15.01
N LYS A 243 0.12 -42.84 -15.49
CA LYS A 243 0.52 -43.65 -16.67
C LYS A 243 0.65 -42.85 -17.98
N ASN A 244 0.06 -41.65 -18.07
CA ASN A 244 0.08 -40.78 -19.25
C ASN A 244 0.88 -39.48 -19.02
N PHE A 245 2.13 -39.63 -18.57
CA PHE A 245 3.06 -38.56 -18.22
C PHE A 245 3.17 -37.43 -19.26
N ASN A 246 3.31 -37.77 -20.56
CA ASN A 246 3.56 -36.77 -21.62
C ASN A 246 2.39 -35.80 -21.85
N ARG A 247 1.14 -36.28 -21.84
CA ARG A 247 -0.04 -35.41 -22.04
C ARG A 247 -0.21 -34.44 -20.88
N ALA A 248 0.04 -34.94 -19.69
CA ALA A 248 -0.24 -34.23 -18.47
C ALA A 248 0.93 -33.27 -18.12
N LEU A 249 2.17 -33.59 -18.52
CA LEU A 249 3.31 -32.65 -18.55
C LEU A 249 3.07 -31.48 -19.52
N ASN A 250 2.54 -31.75 -20.72
CA ASN A 250 2.25 -30.70 -21.70
C ASN A 250 1.20 -29.69 -21.17
N ASN A 251 0.15 -30.18 -20.51
CA ASN A 251 -0.85 -29.32 -19.87
C ASN A 251 -0.27 -28.49 -18.71
N SER A 252 0.65 -29.06 -17.94
CA SER A 252 1.36 -28.35 -16.87
C SER A 252 2.31 -27.28 -17.40
N ILE A 253 3.04 -27.54 -18.48
CA ILE A 253 3.91 -26.55 -19.14
C ILE A 253 3.07 -25.40 -19.69
N MET A 254 1.95 -25.71 -20.36
CA MET A 254 1.01 -24.69 -20.86
C MET A 254 0.40 -23.84 -19.74
N TYR A 255 0.05 -24.44 -18.60
CA TYR A 255 -0.44 -23.69 -17.43
C TYR A 255 0.66 -22.83 -16.81
N HIS A 256 1.91 -23.33 -16.73
CA HIS A 256 3.02 -22.59 -16.15
C HIS A 256 3.48 -21.42 -17.03
N LEU A 257 3.45 -21.58 -18.36
CA LEU A 257 3.71 -20.51 -19.33
C LEU A 257 2.65 -19.39 -19.30
N ARG A 258 1.44 -19.67 -18.81
CA ARG A 258 0.40 -18.66 -18.59
C ARG A 258 0.60 -17.86 -17.29
N LEU A 259 1.32 -18.44 -16.32
CA LEU A 259 1.60 -17.85 -15.01
C LEU A 259 2.79 -16.89 -15.01
N ILE A 260 3.65 -16.95 -16.03
CA ILE A 260 4.82 -16.07 -16.26
C ILE A 260 4.41 -14.93 -17.20
#